data_AF-A0A9N9IU95-F1
#
_entry.id   AF-A0A9N9IU95-F1
#
_cell.length_a   1.000
_cell.length_b   1.000
_cell.length_c   1.000
_cell.angle_alpha   90.00
_cell.angle_beta   90.00
_cell.angle_gamma   90.00
#
_symmetry.space_group_name_H-M   'P 1'
#
loop_
_entity.id
_entity.type
_entity.pdbx_description
1 polymer ?
#
loop_
_entity_poly.entity_id
_entity_poly.type
_entity_poly.pdbx_seq_one_letter_code
_entity_poly.pdbx_strand_id
1 'polypeptide(L)'
;MASVTSCDPLTRDGEPYVQWIYTLFGTCVYGKQEMISILFGNTLEFRDMSVSLVLVCLCYLSIVCWLNAQIPQLLQNYRNKSVDGLSFPFLVNWLLGDIANLIGCILTNQLPFQIYLATYFCVVDLALFYQYFYYNWFRYLLYPSSGIPVRSGYTLRGSLRDTLRDSLELRPTSKRTNETHQRV
;
A
#
# COMPACT_ATOMS: atom_id res chain seq x y z
N MET A 1 19.36 -32.63 -2.85
CA MET A 1 18.12 -31.90 -2.49
C MET A 1 17.45 -32.69 -1.38
N ALA A 2 17.66 -32.31 -0.13
CA ALA A 2 16.98 -32.96 1.00
C ALA A 2 15.47 -32.69 0.87
N SER A 3 14.64 -33.67 1.19
CA SER A 3 13.18 -33.59 1.10
C SER A 3 12.64 -32.47 2.01
N VAL A 4 12.37 -31.29 1.45
CA VAL A 4 11.84 -30.10 2.15
C VAL A 4 10.34 -30.26 2.44
N THR A 5 9.95 -31.38 3.04
CA THR A 5 8.55 -31.67 3.38
C THR A 5 8.36 -32.04 4.84
N SER A 6 9.44 -32.15 5.61
CA SER A 6 9.38 -32.53 7.02
C SER A 6 10.61 -32.05 7.80
N CYS A 7 10.40 -31.79 9.09
CA CYS A 7 11.47 -31.52 10.03
C CYS A 7 12.36 -32.75 10.26
N ASP A 8 13.67 -32.54 10.38
CA ASP A 8 14.64 -33.55 10.80
C ASP A 8 15.39 -33.03 12.04
N PRO A 9 15.26 -33.65 13.23
CA PRO A 9 14.52 -34.88 13.54
C PRO A 9 12.98 -34.68 13.60
N LEU A 10 12.22 -35.76 13.33
CA LEU A 10 10.74 -35.72 13.41
C LEU A 10 10.21 -35.57 14.85
N THR A 11 11.00 -35.99 15.84
CA THR A 11 10.63 -35.98 17.26
C THR A 11 11.81 -35.48 18.07
N ARG A 12 11.58 -34.56 19.00
CA ARG A 12 12.57 -34.08 19.97
C ARG A 12 12.06 -34.42 21.37
N ASP A 13 12.86 -35.13 22.16
CA ASP A 13 12.52 -35.54 23.54
C ASP A 13 11.17 -36.30 23.67
N GLY A 14 10.82 -37.09 22.66
CA GLY A 14 9.56 -37.85 22.62
C GLY A 14 8.34 -37.05 22.13
N GLU A 15 8.46 -35.75 21.92
CA GLU A 15 7.40 -34.89 21.39
C GLU A 15 7.57 -34.66 19.87
N PRO A 16 6.53 -34.94 19.05
CA PRO A 16 6.58 -34.66 17.62
C PRO A 16 6.50 -33.15 17.35
N TYR A 17 7.05 -32.72 16.20
CA TYR A 17 6.92 -31.31 15.79
C TYR A 17 5.49 -30.95 15.41
N VAL A 18 5.15 -29.67 15.53
CA VAL A 18 3.83 -29.15 15.17
C VAL A 18 3.74 -28.87 13.67
N GLN A 19 3.03 -29.73 12.92
CA GLN A 19 2.99 -29.68 11.47
C GLN A 19 2.41 -28.37 10.90
N TRP A 20 1.34 -27.82 11.49
CA TRP A 20 0.72 -26.59 10.98
C TRP A 20 1.65 -25.37 11.10
N ILE A 21 2.50 -25.33 12.14
CA ILE A 21 3.50 -24.27 12.33
C ILE A 21 4.57 -24.38 11.24
N TYR A 22 5.05 -25.59 10.98
CA TYR A 22 6.04 -25.84 9.94
C TYR A 22 5.51 -25.45 8.55
N THR A 23 4.27 -25.82 8.21
CA THR A 23 3.68 -25.46 6.91
C THR A 23 3.52 -23.95 6.74
N LEU A 24 3.20 -23.23 7.82
CA LEU A 24 2.95 -21.79 7.76
C LEU A 24 4.24 -20.97 7.81
N PHE A 25 5.13 -21.26 8.77
CA PHE A 25 6.34 -20.48 9.04
C PHE A 25 7.62 -21.09 8.48
N GLY A 26 7.63 -22.38 8.12
CA GLY A 26 8.82 -23.12 7.68
C GLY A 26 9.78 -23.49 8.81
N THR A 27 9.37 -23.30 10.07
CA THR A 27 10.21 -23.55 11.26
C THR A 27 9.73 -24.78 12.03
N CYS A 28 10.67 -25.54 12.60
CA CYS A 28 10.40 -26.73 13.40
C CYS A 28 10.29 -26.35 14.87
N VAL A 29 9.16 -26.70 15.49
CA VAL A 29 8.79 -26.31 16.86
C VAL A 29 8.30 -27.53 17.60
N TYR A 30 8.88 -27.78 18.76
CA TYR A 30 8.66 -28.96 19.58
C TYR A 30 8.21 -28.58 20.98
N GLY A 31 7.21 -29.30 21.49
CA GLY A 31 6.71 -29.10 22.85
C GLY A 31 6.00 -27.77 23.10
N LYS A 32 5.57 -27.57 24.35
CA LYS A 32 4.73 -26.42 24.73
C LYS A 32 5.52 -25.12 24.92
N GLN A 33 6.77 -25.19 25.37
CA GLN A 33 7.57 -24.00 25.67
C GLN A 33 7.98 -23.25 24.40
N GLU A 34 8.42 -23.95 23.35
CA GLU A 34 8.75 -23.33 22.05
C GLU A 34 7.48 -22.77 21.36
N MET A 35 6.32 -23.40 21.57
CA MET A 35 5.04 -22.86 21.09
C MET A 35 4.65 -21.57 21.82
N ILE A 36 4.86 -21.52 23.14
CA ILE A 36 4.60 -20.32 23.95
C ILE A 36 5.54 -19.18 23.55
N SER A 37 6.82 -19.46 23.25
CA SER A 37 7.77 -18.43 22.83
C SER A 37 7.43 -17.82 21.47
N ILE A 38 6.77 -18.56 20.58
CA ILE A 38 6.23 -18.01 19.32
C ILE A 38 5.02 -17.12 19.56
N LEU A 39 4.14 -17.50 20.49
CA LEU A 39 2.90 -16.78 20.75
C LEU A 39 3.10 -15.52 21.62
N PHE A 40 4.01 -15.59 22.59
CA PHE A 40 4.22 -14.56 23.62
C PHE A 40 5.63 -13.95 23.61
N GLY A 41 6.55 -14.44 22.78
CA GLY A 41 7.97 -14.09 22.84
C GLY A 41 8.68 -14.73 24.04
N ASN A 42 9.98 -14.46 24.20
CA ASN A 42 10.73 -14.82 25.42
C ASN A 42 10.36 -13.87 26.58
N THR A 43 9.10 -13.87 26.99
CA THR A 43 8.53 -12.98 28.01
C THR A 43 9.06 -13.22 29.43
N LEU A 44 10.01 -14.15 29.60
CA LEU A 44 10.49 -14.60 30.92
C LEU A 44 11.39 -13.60 31.64
N GLU A 45 11.75 -12.46 31.04
CA GLU A 45 12.53 -11.41 31.71
C GLU A 45 11.73 -10.14 32.09
N PHE A 46 10.47 -10.00 31.68
CA PHE A 46 9.65 -8.85 32.08
C PHE A 46 8.71 -9.21 33.23
N ARG A 47 8.96 -8.60 34.39
CA ARG A 47 8.31 -8.87 35.68
C ARG A 47 6.80 -8.55 35.74
N ASP A 48 6.21 -8.01 34.67
CA ASP A 48 4.79 -7.61 34.59
C ASP A 48 4.05 -8.34 33.44
N MET A 49 3.33 -9.42 33.78
CA MET A 49 2.50 -10.21 32.85
C MET A 49 1.48 -9.35 32.06
N SER A 50 0.91 -8.33 32.71
CA SER A 50 -0.10 -7.46 32.11
C SER A 50 0.44 -6.62 30.95
N VAL A 51 1.69 -6.13 31.04
CA VAL A 51 2.31 -5.32 29.97
C VAL A 51 2.56 -6.19 28.74
N SER A 52 3.03 -7.41 28.96
CA SER A 52 3.34 -8.35 27.90
C SER A 52 2.11 -8.77 27.09
N LEU A 53 0.99 -9.07 27.76
CA LEU A 53 -0.27 -9.40 27.08
C LEU A 53 -0.82 -8.22 26.26
N VAL A 54 -0.74 -7.00 26.81
CA VAL A 54 -1.19 -5.79 26.09
C VAL A 54 -0.37 -5.58 24.83
N LEU A 55 0.96 -5.70 24.89
CA LEU A 55 1.84 -5.56 23.72
C LEU A 55 1.54 -6.61 22.65
N VAL A 56 1.38 -7.88 23.04
CA VAL A 56 1.03 -8.97 22.11
C VAL A 56 -0.30 -8.71 21.40
N CYS A 57 -1.33 -8.29 22.14
CA CYS A 57 -2.62 -7.93 21.57
C CYS A 57 -2.52 -6.76 20.59
N LEU A 58 -1.77 -5.71 20.94
CA LEU A 58 -1.54 -4.56 20.07
C LEU A 58 -0.79 -4.95 18.79
N CYS A 59 0.20 -5.85 18.88
CA CYS A 59 0.91 -6.38 17.72
C CYS A 59 -0.05 -7.12 16.77
N TYR A 60 -0.88 -8.04 17.29
CA TYR A 60 -1.86 -8.76 16.49
C TYR A 60 -2.92 -7.85 15.87
N LEU A 61 -3.42 -6.85 16.62
CA LEU A 61 -4.36 -5.88 16.09
C LEU A 61 -3.75 -5.03 14.98
N SER A 62 -2.50 -4.58 15.17
CA SER A 62 -1.76 -3.78 14.21
C SER A 62 -1.56 -4.52 12.89
N ILE A 63 -1.09 -5.78 12.93
CA ILE A 63 -0.88 -6.56 11.71
C ILE A 63 -2.19 -6.86 10.97
N VAL A 64 -3.28 -7.16 11.70
CA VAL A 64 -4.60 -7.38 11.08
C VAL A 64 -5.11 -6.09 10.42
N CYS A 65 -4.99 -4.95 11.11
CA CYS A 65 -5.36 -3.65 10.55
C CYS A 65 -4.56 -3.34 9.28
N TRP A 66 -3.24 -3.57 9.31
CA TRP A 66 -2.35 -3.33 8.19
C TRP A 66 -2.68 -4.18 6.97
N LEU A 67 -2.88 -5.50 7.15
CA LEU A 67 -3.22 -6.41 6.06
C LEU A 67 -4.52 -5.99 5.37
N ASN A 68 -5.50 -5.51 6.13
CA ASN A 68 -6.81 -5.16 5.60
C ASN A 68 -6.96 -3.68 5.21
N ALA A 69 -5.90 -2.87 5.35
CA ALA A 69 -5.97 -1.41 5.12
C ALA A 69 -6.41 -1.05 3.69
N GLN A 70 -6.12 -1.90 2.70
CA GLN A 70 -6.44 -1.66 1.29
C GLN A 70 -7.86 -2.10 0.89
N ILE A 71 -8.54 -2.91 1.70
CA ILE A 71 -9.89 -3.43 1.40
C ILE A 71 -10.93 -2.30 1.29
N PRO A 72 -10.98 -1.31 2.20
CA PRO A 72 -11.90 -0.18 2.06
C PRO A 72 -11.72 0.56 0.74
N GLN A 73 -10.48 0.75 0.28
CA GLN A 73 -10.21 1.43 -0.98
C GLN A 73 -10.70 0.61 -2.17
N LEU A 74 -10.43 -0.70 -2.17
CA LEU A 74 -10.90 -1.62 -3.21
C LEU A 74 -12.43 -1.61 -3.33
N LEU A 75 -13.12 -1.60 -2.18
CA LEU A 75 -14.57 -1.56 -2.12
C LEU A 75 -15.13 -0.20 -2.55
N GLN A 76 -14.50 0.90 -2.16
CA GLN A 76 -14.93 2.24 -2.53
C GLN A 76 -14.82 2.45 -4.05
N ASN A 77 -13.73 2.02 -4.66
CA ASN A 77 -13.55 2.03 -6.12
C ASN A 77 -14.63 1.21 -6.82
N TYR A 78 -14.95 0.02 -6.29
CA TYR A 78 -15.99 -0.83 -6.86
C TYR A 78 -17.39 -0.22 -6.74
N ARG A 79 -17.71 0.45 -5.64
CA ARG A 79 -19.01 1.10 -5.40
C ARG A 79 -19.17 2.37 -6.23
N ASN A 80 -18.15 3.22 -6.26
CA ASN A 80 -18.19 4.51 -6.98
C ASN A 80 -18.00 4.36 -8.49
N LYS A 81 -17.46 3.22 -8.94
CA LYS A 81 -17.06 3.00 -10.34
C LYS A 81 -16.11 4.11 -10.83
N SER A 82 -15.32 4.68 -9.93
CA SER A 82 -14.30 5.69 -10.19
C SER A 82 -13.10 5.50 -9.27
N VAL A 83 -11.95 6.03 -9.69
CA VAL A 83 -10.66 5.93 -8.98
C VAL A 83 -10.06 7.30 -8.68
N ASP A 84 -10.91 8.32 -8.52
CA ASP A 84 -10.49 9.74 -8.40
C ASP A 84 -9.64 10.02 -7.16
N GLY A 85 -9.67 9.13 -6.15
CA GLY A 85 -8.84 9.21 -4.95
C GLY A 85 -7.47 8.54 -5.05
N LEU A 86 -7.14 7.87 -6.17
CA LEU A 86 -5.86 7.18 -6.34
C LEU A 86 -4.89 7.96 -7.25
N SER A 87 -3.68 8.17 -6.75
CA SER A 87 -2.56 8.69 -7.53
C SER A 87 -1.91 7.57 -8.34
N PHE A 88 -1.92 7.69 -9.68
CA PHE A 88 -1.31 6.71 -10.59
C PHE A 88 0.18 6.43 -10.33
N PRO A 89 1.07 7.45 -10.24
CA PRO A 89 2.50 7.17 -10.02
C PRO A 89 2.75 6.48 -8.68
N PHE A 90 1.93 6.77 -7.67
CA PHE A 90 2.01 6.12 -6.37
C PHE A 90 1.62 4.64 -6.46
N LEU A 91 0.53 4.33 -7.17
CA LEU A 91 0.09 2.96 -7.39
C LEU A 91 1.12 2.12 -8.17
N VAL A 92 1.75 2.71 -9.19
CA VAL A 92 2.83 2.04 -9.94
C VAL A 92 4.03 1.76 -9.03
N ASN A 93 4.43 2.75 -8.22
CA ASN A 93 5.54 2.58 -7.29
C ASN A 93 5.27 1.48 -6.26
N TRP A 94 4.05 1.40 -5.72
CA TRP A 94 3.63 0.33 -4.81
C TRP A 94 3.71 -1.04 -5.47
N LEU A 95 3.08 -1.21 -6.65
CA LEU A 95 3.10 -2.48 -7.36
C LEU A 95 4.54 -2.93 -7.67
N LEU A 96 5.41 -2.02 -8.10
CA LEU A 96 6.82 -2.34 -8.34
C LEU A 96 7.55 -2.75 -7.06
N GLY A 97 7.28 -2.06 -5.95
CA GLY A 97 7.82 -2.39 -4.63
C GLY A 97 7.41 -3.79 -4.19
N ASP A 98 6.14 -4.14 -4.33
CA ASP A 98 5.61 -5.44 -3.94
C ASP A 98 6.14 -6.58 -4.82
N ILE A 99 6.24 -6.36 -6.13
CA ILE A 99 6.86 -7.32 -7.05
C ILE A 99 8.34 -7.52 -6.68
N ALA A 100 9.09 -6.44 -6.43
CA ALA A 100 10.48 -6.53 -6.01
C ALA A 100 10.62 -7.26 -4.67
N ASN A 101 9.71 -7.02 -3.72
CA ASN A 101 9.65 -7.72 -2.44
C ASN A 101 9.42 -9.23 -2.65
N LEU A 102 8.45 -9.62 -3.47
CA LEU A 102 8.18 -11.02 -3.78
C LEU A 102 9.38 -11.71 -4.45
N ILE A 103 10.00 -11.06 -5.44
CA ILE A 103 11.21 -11.56 -6.10
C ILE A 103 12.33 -11.73 -5.08
N GLY A 104 12.55 -10.75 -4.20
CA GLY A 104 13.53 -10.83 -3.13
C GLY A 104 13.30 -12.01 -2.19
N CYS A 105 12.04 -12.27 -1.80
CA CYS A 105 11.69 -13.42 -0.98
C CYS A 105 12.04 -14.75 -1.65
N ILE A 106 11.74 -14.87 -2.95
CA ILE A 106 12.01 -16.09 -3.73
C ILE A 106 13.52 -16.30 -3.90
N LEU A 107 14.26 -15.25 -4.29
CA LEU A 107 15.70 -15.33 -4.54
C LEU A 107 16.50 -15.70 -3.28
N THR A 108 16.06 -15.21 -2.12
CA THR A 108 16.72 -15.46 -0.84
C THR A 108 16.23 -16.73 -0.13
N ASN A 109 15.27 -17.45 -0.71
CA ASN A 109 14.59 -18.58 -0.05
C ASN A 109 14.11 -18.22 1.36
N GLN A 110 13.47 -17.05 1.49
CA GLN A 110 12.88 -16.59 2.75
C GLN A 110 11.76 -17.53 3.24
N LEU A 111 11.38 -17.35 4.51
CA LEU A 111 10.36 -18.17 5.16
C LEU A 111 9.05 -18.20 4.33
N PRO A 112 8.37 -19.35 4.22
CA PRO A 112 7.12 -19.50 3.47
C PRO A 112 6.07 -18.43 3.81
N PHE A 113 5.91 -18.10 5.10
CA PHE A 113 5.02 -17.04 5.56
C PHE A 113 5.27 -15.70 4.86
N GLN A 114 6.53 -15.32 4.70
CA GLN A 114 6.90 -14.04 4.07
C GLN A 114 6.58 -14.05 2.57
N ILE A 115 6.77 -15.19 1.91
CA ILE A 115 6.39 -15.38 0.50
C ILE A 115 4.86 -15.29 0.35
N TYR A 116 4.09 -15.92 1.24
CA TYR A 116 2.62 -15.83 1.24
C TYR A 116 2.13 -14.39 1.42
N LEU A 117 2.72 -13.64 2.35
CA LEU A 117 2.41 -12.22 2.55
C LEU A 117 2.76 -11.36 1.33
N ALA A 118 3.96 -11.52 0.77
CA ALA A 118 4.38 -10.77 -0.41
C ALA A 118 3.46 -11.07 -1.62
N THR A 119 3.05 -12.34 -1.77
CA THR A 119 2.09 -12.75 -2.80
C THR A 119 0.73 -12.12 -2.58
N TYR A 120 0.24 -12.09 -1.33
CA TYR A 120 -1.03 -11.44 -0.97
C TYR A 120 -1.04 -9.95 -1.36
N PHE A 121 -0.01 -9.19 -0.97
CA PHE A 121 0.08 -7.77 -1.29
C PHE A 121 0.15 -7.52 -2.80
N CYS A 122 0.95 -8.31 -3.54
CA CYS A 122 0.98 -8.26 -5.01
C CYS A 122 -0.41 -8.45 -5.64
N VAL A 123 -1.21 -9.41 -5.15
CA VAL A 123 -2.56 -9.67 -5.68
C VAL A 123 -3.50 -8.50 -5.41
N VAL A 124 -3.44 -7.91 -4.21
CA VAL A 124 -4.27 -6.73 -3.86
C VAL A 124 -3.88 -5.52 -4.72
N ASP A 125 -2.60 -5.28 -4.91
CA ASP A 125 -2.10 -4.19 -5.74
C ASP A 125 -2.45 -4.36 -7.21
N LEU A 126 -2.35 -5.59 -7.74
CA LEU A 126 -2.81 -5.91 -9.10
C LEU A 126 -4.32 -5.69 -9.24
N ALA A 127 -5.13 -6.00 -8.23
CA ALA A 127 -6.57 -5.74 -8.26
C ALA A 127 -6.87 -4.23 -8.30
N LEU A 128 -6.15 -3.41 -7.51
CA LEU A 128 -6.26 -1.96 -7.54
C LEU A 128 -5.78 -1.37 -8.87
N PHE A 129 -4.68 -1.88 -9.41
CA PHE A 129 -4.15 -1.52 -10.72
C PHE A 129 -5.16 -1.84 -11.82
N TYR A 130 -5.74 -3.03 -11.80
CA TYR A 130 -6.81 -3.41 -12.72
C TYR A 130 -8.02 -2.46 -12.62
N GLN A 131 -8.49 -2.14 -11.41
CA GLN A 131 -9.57 -1.17 -11.22
C GLN A 131 -9.21 0.21 -11.79
N TYR A 132 -7.97 0.67 -11.59
CA TYR A 132 -7.50 1.94 -12.13
C TYR A 132 -7.58 1.97 -13.65
N PHE A 133 -7.04 0.95 -14.32
CA PHE A 133 -7.11 0.85 -15.78
C PHE A 133 -8.56 0.73 -16.25
N TYR A 134 -9.37 -0.13 -15.64
CA TYR A 134 -10.75 -0.35 -16.05
C TYR A 134 -11.60 0.92 -15.96
N TYR A 135 -11.57 1.65 -14.84
CA TYR A 135 -12.43 2.83 -14.67
C TYR A 135 -11.89 4.10 -15.33
N ASN A 136 -10.57 4.25 -15.44
CA ASN A 136 -9.98 5.45 -16.04
C ASN A 136 -9.89 5.30 -17.57
N TRP A 137 -9.26 4.23 -18.07
CA TRP A 137 -9.03 4.04 -19.50
C TRP A 137 -10.32 3.85 -20.30
N PHE A 138 -11.26 3.04 -19.78
CA PHE A 138 -12.54 2.82 -20.47
C PHE A 138 -13.39 4.10 -20.55
N ARG A 139 -13.36 4.94 -19.50
CA ARG A 139 -14.05 6.23 -19.50
C ARG A 139 -13.41 7.23 -20.49
N TYR A 140 -12.08 7.25 -20.59
CA TYR A 140 -11.39 8.04 -21.62
C TYR A 140 -11.71 7.58 -23.04
N LEU A 141 -11.78 6.26 -23.29
CA LEU A 141 -12.11 5.72 -24.61
C LEU A 141 -13.56 5.98 -25.03
N LEU A 142 -14.51 5.91 -24.09
CA LEU A 142 -15.92 6.12 -24.40
C LEU A 142 -16.34 7.60 -24.46
N TYR A 143 -15.58 8.51 -23.86
CA TYR A 143 -15.89 9.95 -23.87
C TYR A 143 -14.65 10.82 -24.16
N PRO A 144 -14.08 10.73 -25.37
CA PRO A 144 -12.88 11.48 -25.74
C PRO A 144 -13.10 13.01 -25.85
N SER A 145 -14.33 13.52 -25.70
CA SER A 145 -14.67 14.89 -26.13
C SER A 145 -15.70 15.63 -25.27
N SER A 146 -15.63 15.54 -23.94
CA SER A 146 -16.01 16.71 -23.13
C SER A 146 -14.77 17.27 -22.47
N GLY A 147 -14.59 18.58 -22.58
CA GLY A 147 -13.56 19.34 -21.89
C GLY A 147 -13.75 19.35 -20.37
N ILE A 148 -13.72 18.18 -19.73
CA ILE A 148 -13.59 18.05 -18.29
C ILE A 148 -12.14 18.40 -17.98
N PRO A 149 -11.87 19.47 -17.21
CA PRO A 149 -10.51 19.76 -16.79
C PRO A 149 -10.03 18.57 -15.97
N VAL A 150 -9.08 17.82 -16.52
CA VAL A 150 -8.27 16.89 -15.74
C VAL A 150 -7.68 17.73 -14.62
N ARG A 151 -8.19 17.56 -13.39
CA ARG A 151 -7.51 18.07 -12.20
C ARG A 151 -6.28 17.20 -11.98
N SER A 152 -5.33 17.39 -12.88
CA SER A 152 -3.98 16.87 -12.83
C SER A 152 -3.41 17.36 -11.50
N GLY A 153 -3.04 16.42 -10.64
CA GLY A 153 -2.40 16.73 -9.36
C GLY A 153 -1.33 17.79 -9.59
N TYR A 154 -1.50 18.94 -8.94
CA TYR A 154 -0.58 20.08 -8.84
C TYR A 154 0.55 20.10 -9.88
N THR A 155 0.24 20.26 -11.16
CA THR A 155 1.29 20.68 -12.09
C THR A 155 1.64 22.11 -11.72
N LEU A 156 2.89 22.36 -11.30
CA LEU A 156 3.42 23.69 -10.95
C LEU A 156 3.10 24.74 -12.04
N ARG A 157 3.00 24.27 -13.29
CA ARG A 157 2.64 25.05 -14.47
C ARG A 157 1.19 25.55 -14.47
N GLY A 158 0.26 24.85 -13.83
CA GLY A 158 -1.13 25.27 -13.63
C GLY A 158 -1.22 26.39 -12.60
N SER A 159 -0.66 26.16 -11.40
CA SER A 159 -0.64 27.17 -10.33
C SER A 159 0.07 28.46 -10.76
N LEU A 160 1.20 28.36 -11.48
CA LEU A 160 1.91 29.53 -11.99
C LEU A 160 1.11 30.27 -13.07
N ARG A 161 0.36 29.55 -13.92
CA ARG A 161 -0.50 30.17 -14.94
C ARG A 161 -1.66 30.94 -14.30
N ASP A 162 -2.24 30.40 -13.24
CA ASP A 162 -3.36 31.04 -12.53
C ASP A 162 -2.87 32.26 -11.74
N THR A 163 -1.72 32.15 -11.04
CA THR A 163 -1.08 33.31 -10.40
C THR A 163 -0.65 34.39 -11.42
N LEU A 164 -0.14 33.99 -12.59
CA LEU A 164 0.20 34.93 -13.65
C LEU A 164 -1.03 35.58 -14.28
N ARG A 165 -2.15 34.85 -14.43
CA ARG A 165 -3.41 35.40 -14.91
C ARG A 165 -3.94 36.47 -13.94
N ASP A 166 -3.98 36.17 -12.65
CA ASP A 166 -4.40 37.13 -11.63
C ASP A 166 -3.46 38.36 -11.57
N SER A 167 -2.16 38.15 -11.78
CA SER A 167 -1.17 39.24 -11.86
C SER A 167 -1.29 40.08 -13.13
N LEU A 168 -1.83 39.52 -14.21
CA LEU A 168 -2.05 40.22 -15.48
C LEU A 168 -3.38 40.98 -15.49
N GLU A 169 -4.42 40.48 -14.80
CA GLU A 169 -5.70 41.19 -14.66
C GLU A 169 -5.63 42.38 -13.69
N LEU A 170 -4.68 42.38 -12.74
CA LEU A 170 -4.40 43.52 -11.87
C LEU A 170 -3.55 44.63 -12.53
N ARG A 171 -3.18 44.54 -13.82
CA ARG A 171 -2.62 45.71 -14.52
C ARG A 171 -3.77 46.62 -14.94
N PRO A 172 -3.98 47.81 -14.32
CA PRO A 172 -4.86 48.79 -14.89
C PRO A 172 -4.33 49.14 -16.28
N THR A 173 -5.19 49.01 -17.29
CA THR A 173 -4.92 49.53 -18.63
C THR A 173 -4.55 51.00 -18.48
N SER A 174 -3.27 51.31 -18.64
CA SER A 174 -2.79 52.68 -18.78
C SER A 174 -3.47 53.27 -20.01
N LYS A 175 -4.56 54.03 -19.80
CA LYS A 175 -5.08 54.94 -20.80
C LYS A 175 -4.05 56.05 -20.99
N ARG A 176 -3.13 55.83 -21.92
CA ARG A 176 -2.39 56.89 -22.60
C ARG A 176 -3.08 57.11 -23.93
N THR A 177 -3.63 58.30 -24.17
CA THR A 177 -3.20 59.23 -25.26
C THR A 177 -4.09 60.49 -25.26
N ASN A 178 -3.38 61.62 -25.18
CA ASN A 178 -3.60 63.04 -25.50
C ASN A 178 -4.76 63.53 -26.40
N GLU A 179 -4.90 64.87 -26.36
CA GLU A 179 -5.63 65.84 -27.24
C GLU A 179 -6.99 66.29 -26.67
N THR A 180 -7.36 67.58 -26.52
CA THR A 180 -6.98 68.83 -27.20
C THR A 180 -7.26 70.08 -26.33
N HIS A 181 -6.36 71.03 -26.46
CA HIS A 181 -6.48 72.48 -26.31
C HIS A 181 -7.88 73.07 -26.66
N GLN A 182 -8.57 73.78 -25.77
CA GLN A 182 -9.29 75.05 -26.08
C GLN A 182 -9.97 75.72 -24.87
N ARG A 183 -9.71 77.04 -24.80
CA ARG A 183 -10.40 78.17 -24.12
C ARG A 183 -11.91 77.92 -23.87
N VAL A 184 -12.52 78.43 -22.81
CA VAL A 184 -12.79 79.84 -22.44
C VAL A 184 -13.12 79.91 -20.95
#